data_AF-A0A968F3I6-F1
#
_entry.id   AF-A0A968F3I6-F1
#
_cell.length_a   1.000
_cell.length_b   1.000
_cell.length_c   1.000
_cell.angle_alpha   90.00
_cell.angle_beta   90.00
_cell.angle_gamma   90.00
#
_symmetry.space_group_name_H-M   'P 1'
#
loop_
_entity.id
_entity.type
_entity.pdbx_description
1 polymer ?
#
loop_
_entity_poly.entity_id
_entity_poly.type
_entity_poly.pdbx_seq_one_letter_code
_entity_poly.pdbx_strand_id
1 'polypeptide(L)' 'MKIAVASGKGGTGKTTIATNLAATLSMKGKRVAYLDCDVEEPNGGIFLKPTINSKSAVNVLIPQIDLEKCTFCGECA' A
#
# COMPACT_ATOMS: atom_id res chain seq x y z
N MET A 1 11.55 17.34 5.23
CA MET A 1 10.73 17.51 4.01
C MET A 1 9.89 16.25 3.81
N LYS A 2 8.64 16.38 3.37
CA LYS A 2 7.73 15.27 3.05
C LYS A 2 7.19 15.48 1.64
N ILE A 3 7.23 14.45 0.80
CA ILE A 3 6.74 14.50 -0.59
C ILE A 3 5.72 13.38 -0.75
N ALA A 4 4.52 13.71 -1.22
CA ALA A 4 3.50 12.75 -1.57
C ALA A 4 3.41 12.63 -3.10
N VAL A 5 3.42 11.40 -3.60
CA VAL A 5 3.18 11.10 -5.02
C VAL A 5 1.81 10.42 -5.11
N ALA A 6 0.83 11.14 -5.66
CA ALA A 6 -0.56 10.68 -5.74
C ALA A 6 -1.08 10.82 -7.18
N SER A 7 -2.10 10.03 -7.52
CA SER A 7 -2.80 10.06 -8.81
C SER A 7 -4.18 9.45 -8.64
N GLY A 8 -5.17 9.99 -9.35
CA GLY A 8 -6.55 9.52 -9.33
C GLY A 8 -6.84 8.30 -10.22
N LYS A 9 -5.83 7.75 -10.91
CA LYS A 9 -5.99 6.56 -11.77
C LYS A 9 -4.83 5.58 -11.59
N GLY A 10 -5.10 4.30 -11.85
CA GLY A 10 -4.08 3.26 -12.02
C GLY A 10 -3.24 3.50 -13.29
N GLY A 11 -2.02 2.97 -13.33
CA GLY A 11 -1.17 3.02 -14.53
C GLY A 11 -0.49 4.35 -14.84
N THR A 12 -0.66 5.40 -14.03
CA THR A 12 -0.05 6.73 -14.30
C THR A 12 1.43 6.86 -13.88
N GLY A 13 2.09 5.74 -13.55
CA GLY A 13 3.51 5.74 -13.17
C GLY A 13 3.84 6.25 -11.76
N LYS A 14 2.86 6.31 -10.84
CA LYS A 14 3.08 6.76 -9.44
C LYS A 14 4.27 6.07 -8.79
N THR A 15 4.25 4.74 -8.77
CA THR A 15 5.29 3.90 -8.14
C THR A 15 6.65 4.11 -8.80
N THR A 16 6.69 4.21 -10.13
CA THR A 16 7.92 4.48 -10.89
C THR A 16 8.57 5.80 -10.47
N ILE A 17 7.78 6.88 -10.38
CA ILE A 17 8.30 8.18 -9.97
C ILE A 17 8.72 8.16 -8.49
N ALA A 18 7.88 7.62 -7.61
CA ALA A 18 8.14 7.62 -6.17
C ALA A 18 9.42 6.84 -5.82
N THR A 19 9.62 5.68 -6.42
CA THR A 19 10.79 4.82 -6.18
C THR A 19 12.08 5.45 -6.74
N ASN A 20 12.05 5.99 -7.96
CA ASN A 20 13.22 6.67 -8.55
C ASN A 20 13.58 7.96 -7.80
N LEU A 21 12.59 8.72 -7.33
CA LEU A 21 12.84 9.90 -6.51
C LEU A 21 13.55 9.53 -5.20
N ALA A 22 13.07 8.49 -4.51
CA ALA A 22 13.69 7.99 -3.28
C ALA A 22 15.14 7.51 -3.53
N ALA A 23 15.34 6.69 -4.57
CA ALA A 23 16.66 6.18 -4.94
C ALA A 23 17.63 7.33 -5.29
N THR A 24 17.20 8.28 -6.13
CA THR A 24 18.04 9.41 -6.54
C THR A 24 18.45 10.28 -5.36
N LEU A 25 17.52 10.58 -4.45
CA LEU A 25 17.83 11.36 -3.24
C LEU A 25 18.81 10.61 -2.33
N SER A 26 18.61 9.29 -2.16
CA SER A 26 19.53 8.45 -1.40
C SER A 26 20.93 8.44 -2.00
N MET A 27 21.05 8.28 -3.33
CA MET A 27 22.33 8.33 -4.05
C MET A 27 23.04 9.68 -3.91
N LYS A 28 22.30 10.76 -3.70
CA LYS A 28 22.84 12.10 -3.38
C LYS A 28 23.21 12.29 -1.90
N GLY A 29 23.30 11.20 -1.14
CA GLY A 29 23.68 11.21 0.28
C GLY A 29 22.60 11.75 1.21
N LYS A 30 21.34 11.86 0.76
CA LYS A 30 20.24 12.24 1.64
C LYS A 30 19.71 11.01 2.37
N ARG A 31 19.39 11.17 3.65
CA ARG A 31 18.63 10.17 4.41
C ARG A 31 17.18 10.19 3.94
N VAL A 32 16.72 9.09 3.37
CA VAL A 32 15.38 8.95 2.77
C VAL A 32 14.64 7.81 3.46
N ALA A 33 13.36 8.05 3.75
CA ALA A 33 12.41 7.00 4.08
C ALA A 33 11.39 6.91 2.95
N TYR A 34 11.12 5.69 2.49
CA TYR A 34 10.09 5.40 1.50
C TYR A 34 8.92 4.69 2.19
N LEU A 35 7.71 5.15 1.90
CA LEU A 35 6.47 4.56 2.40
C LEU A 35 5.54 4.35 1.20
N ASP A 36 5.08 3.12 1.01
CA ASP A 36 4.07 2.79 0.01
C ASP A 36 2.71 2.77 0.68
N CYS A 37 1.87 3.76 0.35
CA CYS A 37 0.52 3.91 0.90
C CYS A 37 -0.57 3.46 -0.07
N ASP A 38 -0.21 2.81 -1.18
CA ASP A 38 -1.19 2.22 -2.09
C ASP A 38 -1.74 0.93 -1.47
N VAL A 39 -2.98 0.98 -0.96
CA VAL A 39 -3.63 -0.17 -0.31
C VAL A 39 -4.01 -1.24 -1.32
N GLU A 40 -4.30 -0.85 -2.56
CA GLU A 40 -4.72 -1.78 -3.61
C GLU A 40 -3.51 -2.51 -4.22
N GLU A 41 -2.44 -1.77 -4.52
CA GLU A 41 -1.27 -2.33 -5.23
C GLU A 41 0.08 -1.74 -4.74
N PRO A 42 0.58 -2.12 -3.54
CA PRO A 42 1.84 -1.61 -2.97
C PRO A 42 3.08 -2.20 -3.66
N ASN A 43 3.36 -1.75 -4.88
CA ASN A 43 4.38 -2.31 -5.77
C ASN A 43 5.80 -1.74 -5.56
N GLY A 44 6.01 -0.81 -4.63
CA GLY A 44 7.33 -0.19 -4.40
C GLY A 44 8.45 -1.19 -4.07
N GLY A 45 8.10 -2.29 -3.39
CA GLY A 45 9.05 -3.36 -3.04
C GLY A 45 9.66 -4.08 -4.25
N ILE A 46 8.96 -4.10 -5.39
CA ILE A 46 9.45 -4.72 -6.65
C ILE A 46 10.68 -3.98 -7.17
N PHE A 47 10.69 -2.65 -7.07
CA PHE A 47 11.77 -1.79 -7.55
C PHE A 47 12.91 -1.67 -6.54
N LEU A 48 12.57 -1.43 -5.27
CA LEU A 48 13.56 -1.12 -4.23
C LEU A 48 14.23 -2.35 -3.63
N LYS A 49 13.62 -3.54 -3.77
CA LYS A 49 14.11 -4.83 -3.25
C LYS A 49 14.66 -4.74 -1.81
N PRO A 50 13.89 -4.18 -0.85
CA PRO A 50 14.38 -3.99 0.50
C PRO A 50 14.56 -5.33 1.23
N THR A 51 15.53 -5.41 2.13
CA THR A 51 15.56 -6.47 3.14
C THR A 51 14.47 -6.22 4.16
N ILE A 52 13.54 -7.17 4.29
CA ILE A 52 12.44 -7.07 5.25
C ILE A 52 12.90 -7.61 6.61
N ASN A 53 13.19 -6.71 7.54
CA ASN A 53 13.69 -7.05 8.88
C ASN A 53 12.59 -7.46 9.87
N SER A 54 11.35 -7.02 9.64
CA SER A 54 10.22 -7.34 10.51
C SER A 54 8.92 -7.34 9.72
N LYS A 55 7.96 -8.14 10.19
CA LYS A 55 6.57 -8.16 9.73
C LYS A 55 5.68 -8.29 10.96
N SER A 56 4.51 -7.64 10.91
CA SER A 56 3.47 -7.82 11.91
C SER A 56 2.18 -8.19 11.19
N ALA A 57 1.42 -9.12 11.77
CA ALA A 57 0.08 -9.42 11.29
C ALA A 57 -0.83 -8.23 11.65
N VAL A 58 -1.62 -7.79 10.68
CA VAL A 58 -2.68 -6.81 10.86
C VAL A 58 -4.01 -7.48 10.53
N ASN A 59 -5.02 -7.26 11.36
CA ASN A 59 -6.34 -7.87 11.19
C ASN A 59 -7.34 -6.79 10.81
N VAL A 60 -8.28 -7.15 9.93
CA VAL A 60 -9.48 -6.35 9.63
C VAL A 60 -10.70 -7.16 10.06
N LEU A 61 -11.72 -6.47 10.57
CA LEU A 61 -12.99 -7.12 10.87
C LEU A 61 -13.68 -7.43 9.55
N ILE A 62 -14.00 -8.71 9.34
CA ILE A 62 -14.80 -9.16 8.20
C ILE A 62 -16.21 -9.41 8.73
N PRO A 63 -17.25 -8.74 8.20
CA PRO A 63 -18.63 -9.01 8.59
C PRO A 63 -18.97 -10.48 8.29
N GLN A 64 -19.67 -11.12 9.22
CA GLN A 64 -20.13 -12.50 9.09
C GLN A 64 -21.65 -12.52 9.21
N ILE A 65 -22.30 -13.32 8.34
CA ILE A 65 -23.74 -13.51 8.40
C ILE A 65 -24.06 -14.42 9.59
N ASP A 66 -24.85 -13.92 10.52
CA ASP A 66 -25.44 -14.72 11.58
C ASP A 66 -26.57 -15.58 11.00
N LEU A 67 -26.29 -16.86 10.73
CA LEU A 67 -27.23 -17.78 10.10
C LEU A 67 -28.47 -18.07 10.97
N GLU A 68 -28.40 -17.87 12.29
CA GLU A 68 -29.57 -18.03 13.16
C GLU A 68 -30.58 -16.88 13.01
N LYS A 69 -30.10 -15.70 12.61
CA LYS A 69 -30.94 -14.50 12.35
C LYS A 69 -31.25 -14.31 10.87
N CYS A 70 -30.58 -15.04 9.98
CA CYS A 70 -30.70 -14.87 8.55
C CYS A 70 -32.07 -15.34 8.04
N THR A 71 -32.82 -14.44 7.43
CA THR A 71 -34.08 -14.76 6.74
C THR A 71 -33.92 -14.92 5.22
N PHE A 72 -32.67 -15.02 4.74
CA PHE A 72 -32.33 -15.08 3.31
C PHE A 72 -32.87 -13.88 2.49
N CYS A 73 -32.95 -12.69 3.09
CA CYS A 73 -33.45 -11.48 2.42
C CYS A 73 -32.46 -10.85 1.41
N GLY A 74 -31.16 -11.12 1.55
CA GLY A 74 -30.12 -10.60 0.65
C GLY A 74 -29.60 -9.19 0.97
N GLU A 75 -30.03 -8.56 2.07
CA GLU A 75 -29.56 -7.21 2.46
C GLU A 75 -28.08 -7.18 2.88
N CYS A 76 -27.52 -8.31 3.29
CA CYS A 76 -26.15 -8.48 3.77
C CYS A 76 -25.26 -9.28 2.79
N ALA A 77 -25.67 -9.37 1.53
CA ALA A 77 -24.89 -9.95 0.43
C ALA A 77 -23.77 -9.01 -0.05
#